data_AF-A0A849PVP5-F1
#
_entry.id   AF-A0A849PVP5-F1
#
_cell.length_a   1.000
_cell.length_b   1.000
_cell.length_c   1.000
_cell.angle_alpha   90.00
_cell.angle_beta   90.00
_cell.angle_gamma   90.00
#
_symmetry.space_group_name_H-M   'P 1'
#
loop_
_entity.id
_entity.type
_entity.pdbx_description
1 polymer ?
#
loop_
_entity_poly.entity_id
_entity_poly.type
_entity_poly.pdbx_seq_one_letter_code
_entity_poly.pdbx_strand_id
1 'polypeptide(L)'
;MELKSEKSIKEYLKTLPDDLVIKYYSDVEYTPFPVLIIEEYTRRFKQKTKNEIIEDLKIQTRLARKKTQELSKMAKKHKFVDDITRQKSEDIIKHAKKKGYEISENITKKSIVLGSRLKKTTKSSVQRGIKASKNLTTSPFENVELLKKLAELKKAGIITENEFQEKKKKILSKI
;
A
#
# COMPACT_ATOMS: atom_id res chain seq x y z
N MET A 1 8.72 -69.04 32.27
CA MET A 1 9.28 -67.92 33.07
C MET A 1 9.69 -66.85 32.08
N GLU A 2 8.94 -65.76 31.91
CA GLU A 2 9.37 -64.68 31.00
C GLU A 2 10.53 -63.91 31.65
N LEU A 3 11.70 -63.92 31.03
CA LEU A 3 12.87 -63.20 31.53
C LEU A 3 12.65 -61.69 31.34
N LYS A 4 13.03 -60.88 32.35
CA LYS A 4 12.90 -59.40 32.27
C LYS A 4 13.60 -58.81 31.04
N SER A 5 14.72 -59.40 30.64
CA SER A 5 15.50 -59.00 29.45
C SER A 5 14.74 -59.22 28.14
N GLU A 6 14.00 -60.32 28.02
CA GLU A 6 13.21 -60.63 26.81
C GLU A 6 12.12 -59.58 26.58
N LYS A 7 11.45 -59.14 27.65
CA LYS A 7 10.44 -58.07 27.57
C LYS A 7 11.03 -56.76 27.07
N SER A 8 12.17 -56.34 27.62
CA SER A 8 12.86 -55.13 27.19
C SER A 8 13.28 -55.19 25.71
N ILE A 9 13.73 -56.36 25.25
CA ILE A 9 14.10 -56.56 23.84
C ILE A 9 12.86 -56.50 22.94
N LYS A 10 11.76 -57.19 23.31
CA LYS A 10 10.49 -57.12 22.56
C LYS A 10 9.97 -55.68 22.47
N GLU A 11 10.08 -54.91 23.54
CA GLU A 11 9.66 -53.51 23.55
C GLU A 11 10.56 -52.62 22.68
N TYR A 12 11.88 -52.83 22.71
CA TYR A 12 12.81 -52.19 21.79
C TYR A 12 12.52 -52.55 20.32
N LEU A 13 12.27 -53.83 20.02
CA LEU A 13 11.94 -54.26 18.67
C LEU A 13 10.63 -53.65 18.16
N LYS A 14 9.68 -53.26 19.04
CA LYS A 14 8.45 -52.54 18.67
C LYS A 14 8.68 -51.07 18.29
N THR A 15 9.71 -50.42 18.83
CA THR A 15 10.01 -49.01 18.53
C THR A 15 10.80 -48.83 17.24
N LEU A 16 11.42 -49.90 16.74
CA LEU A 16 12.22 -49.87 15.52
C LEU A 16 11.39 -49.54 14.26
N PRO A 17 11.95 -48.76 13.31
CA PRO A 17 11.43 -48.60 11.96
C PRO A 17 11.33 -49.92 11.20
N ASP A 18 10.34 -50.02 10.31
CA ASP A 18 10.06 -51.22 9.51
C ASP A 18 11.26 -51.65 8.65
N ASP A 19 11.98 -50.70 8.05
CA ASP A 19 13.17 -50.99 7.22
C ASP A 19 14.29 -51.69 8.00
N LEU A 20 14.49 -51.32 9.27
CA LEU A 20 15.50 -51.94 10.12
C LEU A 20 15.09 -53.35 10.55
N VAL A 21 13.80 -53.56 10.81
CA VAL A 21 13.27 -54.90 11.14
C VAL A 21 13.40 -55.84 9.95
N ILE A 22 13.16 -55.36 8.72
CA ILE A 22 13.39 -56.13 7.49
C ILE A 22 14.87 -56.51 7.36
N LYS A 23 15.78 -55.55 7.55
CA LYS A 23 17.23 -55.81 7.47
C LYS A 23 17.69 -56.85 8.49
N TYR A 24 17.27 -56.72 9.74
CA TYR A 24 17.61 -57.69 10.78
C TYR A 24 17.01 -59.08 10.55
N TYR A 25 15.86 -59.15 9.87
CA TYR A 25 15.27 -60.41 9.45
C TYR A 25 16.04 -61.03 8.27
N SER A 26 16.53 -60.23 7.31
CA SER A 26 17.38 -60.72 6.23
C SER A 26 18.69 -61.30 6.73
N ASP A 27 19.28 -60.68 7.76
CA ASP A 27 20.54 -61.13 8.40
C ASP A 27 20.28 -61.92 9.70
N VAL A 28 19.15 -62.63 9.80
CA VAL A 28 18.71 -63.28 11.05
C VAL A 28 19.69 -64.35 11.55
N GLU A 29 20.50 -64.93 10.66
CA GLU A 29 21.53 -65.90 11.03
C GLU A 29 22.66 -65.29 11.87
N TYR A 30 22.86 -63.98 11.77
CA TYR A 30 23.93 -63.24 12.44
C TYR A 30 23.41 -62.35 13.59
N THR A 31 22.11 -62.38 13.87
CA THR A 31 21.50 -61.56 14.93
C THR A 31 21.54 -62.29 16.28
N PRO A 32 21.79 -61.59 17.40
CA PRO A 32 21.84 -62.22 18.73
C PRO A 32 20.52 -62.83 19.21
N PHE A 33 19.38 -62.38 18.67
CA PHE A 33 18.03 -62.81 19.10
C PHE A 33 17.13 -63.20 17.91
N PRO A 34 17.47 -64.25 17.15
CA PRO A 34 16.82 -64.58 15.88
C PRO A 34 15.33 -64.87 16.03
N VAL A 35 14.93 -65.60 17.07
CA VAL A 35 13.53 -65.96 17.34
C VAL A 35 12.67 -64.71 17.55
N LEU A 36 13.15 -63.74 18.33
CA LEU A 36 12.43 -62.50 18.63
C LEU A 36 12.27 -61.61 17.38
N ILE A 37 13.29 -61.58 16.52
CA ILE A 37 13.23 -60.86 15.25
C ILE A 37 12.21 -61.50 14.30
N ILE A 38 12.19 -62.83 14.20
CA ILE A 38 11.23 -63.57 13.36
C ILE A 38 9.80 -63.33 13.85
N GLU A 39 9.56 -63.37 15.16
CA GLU A 39 8.25 -63.10 15.75
C GLU A 39 7.77 -61.68 15.43
N GLU A 40 8.60 -60.67 15.64
CA GLU A 40 8.23 -59.27 15.38
C GLU A 40 8.06 -58.97 13.88
N TYR A 41 8.91 -59.53 13.02
CA TYR A 41 8.77 -59.43 11.57
C TYR A 41 7.45 -60.07 11.11
N THR A 42 7.16 -61.28 11.57
CA THR A 42 5.92 -61.98 11.22
C THR A 42 4.69 -61.24 11.74
N ARG A 43 4.79 -60.58 12.91
CA ARG A 43 3.70 -59.75 13.46
C ARG A 43 3.42 -58.51 12.60
N ARG A 44 4.46 -57.82 12.13
CA ARG A 44 4.35 -56.57 11.36
C ARG A 44 3.98 -56.80 9.90
N PHE A 45 4.61 -57.78 9.27
CA PHE A 45 4.49 -58.05 7.84
C PHE A 45 3.63 -59.28 7.53
N LYS A 46 2.78 -59.69 8.49
CA LYS A 46 1.78 -60.74 8.24
C LYS A 46 1.01 -60.36 6.99
N GLN A 47 1.03 -61.24 5.99
CA GLN A 47 0.28 -61.03 4.76
C GLN A 47 -1.20 -60.89 5.11
N LYS A 48 -1.75 -59.69 4.89
CA LYS A 48 -3.18 -59.47 5.02
C LYS A 48 -3.92 -60.36 4.03
N THR A 49 -5.03 -60.94 4.46
CA THR A 49 -5.90 -61.67 3.54
C THR A 49 -6.49 -60.71 2.51
N LYS A 50 -6.86 -61.22 1.33
CA LYS A 50 -7.49 -60.41 0.27
C LYS A 50 -8.69 -59.60 0.78
N ASN A 51 -9.46 -60.15 1.72
CA ASN A 51 -10.63 -59.49 2.31
C ASN A 51 -10.23 -58.33 3.23
N GLU A 52 -9.21 -58.50 4.08
CA GLU A 52 -8.68 -57.42 4.93
C GLU A 52 -8.11 -56.27 4.12
N ILE A 53 -7.43 -56.58 3.01
CA ILE A 53 -6.93 -55.56 2.07
C ILE A 53 -8.09 -54.78 1.46
N ILE A 54 -9.14 -55.46 1.02
CA ILE A 54 -10.33 -54.82 0.43
C ILE A 54 -11.02 -53.91 1.46
N GLU A 55 -11.17 -54.35 2.71
CA GLU A 55 -11.81 -53.53 3.75
C GLU A 55 -10.97 -52.30 4.13
N ASP A 56 -9.65 -52.46 4.27
CA ASP A 56 -8.74 -51.33 4.51
C ASP A 56 -8.82 -50.31 3.36
N LEU A 57 -8.81 -50.79 2.10
CA LEU A 57 -8.95 -49.94 0.93
C LEU A 57 -10.28 -49.17 0.93
N LYS A 58 -11.40 -49.81 1.31
CA LYS A 58 -12.71 -49.15 1.44
C LYS A 58 -12.68 -48.07 2.52
N ILE A 59 -12.06 -48.34 3.68
CA ILE A 59 -11.93 -47.37 4.78
C ILE A 59 -11.12 -46.16 4.33
N GLN A 60 -9.96 -46.39 3.70
CA GLN A 60 -9.09 -45.33 3.20
C GLN A 60 -9.79 -44.51 2.12
N THR A 61 -10.49 -45.16 1.19
CA THR A 61 -11.28 -44.48 0.15
C THR A 61 -12.37 -43.60 0.76
N ARG A 62 -13.09 -44.11 1.77
CA ARG A 62 -14.12 -43.34 2.49
C ARG A 62 -13.51 -42.14 3.22
N LEU A 63 -12.37 -42.33 3.88
CA LEU A 63 -11.67 -41.25 4.58
C LEU A 63 -11.19 -40.17 3.62
N ALA A 64 -10.58 -40.56 2.49
CA ALA A 64 -10.16 -39.64 1.45
C ALA A 64 -11.34 -38.83 0.90
N ARG A 65 -12.45 -39.49 0.58
CA ARG A 65 -13.68 -38.82 0.13
C ARG A 65 -14.19 -37.80 1.15
N LYS A 66 -14.21 -38.16 2.44
CA LYS A 66 -14.64 -37.25 3.51
C LYS A 66 -13.74 -36.02 3.61
N LYS A 67 -12.41 -36.20 3.60
CA LYS A 67 -11.44 -35.09 3.60
C LYS A 67 -11.62 -34.17 2.39
N THR A 68 -11.82 -34.73 1.19
CA THR A 68 -12.07 -33.95 -0.03
C THR A 68 -13.36 -33.12 0.07
N GLN A 69 -14.43 -33.68 0.64
CA GLN A 69 -15.68 -32.93 0.86
C GLN A 69 -15.51 -31.80 1.86
N GLU A 70 -14.77 -32.01 2.95
CA GLU A 70 -14.47 -30.96 3.93
C GLU A 70 -13.64 -29.84 3.32
N LEU A 71 -12.59 -30.18 2.56
CA LEU A 71 -11.79 -29.20 1.79
C LEU A 71 -12.65 -28.42 0.81
N SER A 72 -13.56 -29.07 0.09
CA SER A 72 -14.48 -28.38 -0.83
C SER A 72 -15.41 -27.40 -0.09
N LYS A 73 -15.94 -27.78 1.08
CA LYS A 73 -16.76 -26.88 1.91
C LYS A 73 -15.94 -25.69 2.41
N MET A 74 -14.70 -25.90 2.83
CA MET A 74 -13.79 -24.84 3.26
C MET A 74 -13.47 -23.87 2.13
N ALA A 75 -13.15 -24.37 0.93
CA ALA A 75 -12.89 -23.54 -0.25
C ALA A 75 -14.09 -22.66 -0.62
N LYS A 76 -15.32 -23.21 -0.56
CA LYS A 76 -16.55 -22.43 -0.80
C LYS A 76 -16.75 -21.32 0.24
N LYS A 77 -16.45 -21.59 1.53
CA LYS A 77 -16.50 -20.58 2.59
C LYS A 77 -15.47 -19.47 2.35
N HIS A 78 -14.24 -19.81 1.98
CA HIS A 78 -13.21 -18.82 1.66
C HIS A 78 -13.62 -17.92 0.50
N LYS A 79 -14.10 -18.50 -0.62
CA LYS A 79 -14.61 -17.73 -1.75
C LYS A 79 -15.71 -16.74 -1.33
N PHE A 80 -16.63 -17.18 -0.47
CA PHE A 80 -17.69 -16.32 0.06
C PHE A 80 -17.15 -15.18 0.93
N VAL A 81 -16.14 -15.44 1.78
CA VAL A 81 -15.47 -14.41 2.58
C VAL A 81 -14.73 -13.41 1.69
N ASP A 82 -14.07 -13.88 0.63
CA ASP A 82 -13.36 -13.03 -0.33
C ASP A 82 -14.35 -12.13 -1.10
N ASP A 83 -15.49 -12.68 -1.52
CA ASP A 83 -16.56 -11.92 -2.18
C ASP A 83 -17.13 -10.83 -1.25
N ILE A 84 -17.39 -11.15 0.03
CA ILE A 84 -17.83 -10.17 1.03
C ILE A 84 -16.77 -9.09 1.25
N THR A 85 -15.51 -9.49 1.36
CA THR A 85 -14.39 -8.56 1.59
C THR A 85 -14.24 -7.60 0.41
N ARG A 86 -14.37 -8.13 -0.82
CA ARG A 86 -14.37 -7.34 -2.05
C ARG A 86 -15.53 -6.35 -2.06
N GLN A 87 -16.76 -6.79 -1.81
CA GLN A 87 -17.93 -5.91 -1.76
C GLN A 87 -17.76 -4.79 -0.72
N LYS A 88 -17.31 -5.13 0.49
CA LYS A 88 -17.06 -4.15 1.55
C LYS A 88 -15.98 -3.14 1.16
N SER A 89 -14.93 -3.59 0.46
CA SER A 89 -13.88 -2.70 -0.04
C SER A 89 -14.40 -1.72 -1.10
N GLU A 90 -15.25 -2.19 -2.01
CA GLU A 90 -15.90 -1.38 -3.04
C GLU A 90 -16.80 -0.30 -2.40
N ASP A 91 -17.56 -0.66 -1.36
CA ASP A 91 -18.40 0.27 -0.60
C ASP A 91 -17.57 1.35 0.12
N ILE A 92 -16.46 0.96 0.74
CA ILE A 92 -15.52 1.91 1.38
C ILE A 92 -14.95 2.89 0.33
N ILE A 93 -14.53 2.39 -0.83
CA ILE A 93 -14.02 3.23 -1.92
C ILE A 93 -15.09 4.19 -2.40
N LYS A 94 -16.33 3.72 -2.60
CA LYS A 94 -17.46 4.56 -3.04
C LYS A 94 -17.75 5.66 -2.03
N HIS A 95 -17.78 5.32 -0.74
CA HIS A 95 -18.01 6.28 0.33
C HIS A 95 -16.86 7.30 0.43
N ALA A 96 -15.60 6.87 0.32
CA ALA A 96 -14.44 7.76 0.29
C ALA A 96 -14.47 8.72 -0.91
N LYS A 97 -14.84 8.23 -2.10
CA LYS A 97 -15.03 9.08 -3.30
C LYS A 97 -16.12 10.13 -3.08
N LYS A 98 -17.27 9.74 -2.53
CA LYS A 98 -18.37 10.67 -2.22
C LYS A 98 -17.92 11.77 -1.25
N LYS A 99 -17.28 11.40 -0.14
CA LYS A 99 -16.72 12.37 0.82
C LYS A 99 -15.66 13.27 0.20
N GLY A 100 -14.77 12.70 -0.62
CA GLY A 100 -13.75 13.47 -1.34
C GLY A 100 -14.36 14.52 -2.26
N TYR A 101 -15.43 14.17 -2.98
CA TYR A 101 -16.17 15.10 -3.83
C TYR A 101 -16.80 16.24 -3.02
N GLU A 102 -17.54 15.92 -1.95
CA GLU A 102 -18.17 16.91 -1.05
C GLU A 102 -17.13 17.88 -0.46
N ILE A 103 -15.98 17.37 -0.03
CA ILE A 103 -14.88 18.19 0.47
C ILE A 103 -14.33 19.10 -0.64
N SER A 104 -14.09 18.55 -1.82
CA SER A 104 -13.57 19.32 -2.95
C SER A 104 -14.52 20.45 -3.36
N GLU A 105 -15.82 20.19 -3.39
CA GLU A 105 -16.85 21.19 -3.71
C GLU A 105 -16.91 22.31 -2.65
N ASN A 106 -16.76 21.96 -1.37
CA ASN A 106 -16.69 22.94 -0.31
C ASN A 106 -15.42 23.80 -0.38
N ILE A 107 -14.28 23.21 -0.74
CA ILE A 107 -13.02 23.93 -0.94
C ILE A 107 -13.13 24.89 -2.13
N THR A 108 -13.70 24.46 -3.26
CA THR A 108 -13.86 25.33 -4.43
C THR A 108 -14.79 26.50 -4.13
N LYS A 109 -15.93 26.27 -3.45
CA LYS A 109 -16.83 27.34 -2.99
C LYS A 109 -16.10 28.36 -2.11
N LYS A 110 -15.34 27.90 -1.10
CA LYS A 110 -14.56 28.78 -0.22
C LYS A 110 -13.45 29.52 -0.98
N SER A 111 -12.77 28.86 -1.90
CA SER A 111 -11.72 29.44 -2.74
C SER A 111 -12.24 30.58 -3.61
N ILE A 112 -13.40 30.40 -4.25
CA ILE A 112 -14.06 31.45 -5.04
C ILE A 112 -14.38 32.68 -4.17
N VAL A 113 -14.92 32.46 -2.96
CA VAL A 113 -15.23 33.54 -2.02
C VAL A 113 -13.95 34.29 -1.61
N LEU A 114 -12.88 33.58 -1.25
CA LEU A 114 -11.60 34.17 -0.89
C LEU A 114 -10.99 34.96 -2.04
N GLY A 115 -10.98 34.40 -3.26
CA GLY A 115 -10.50 35.09 -4.45
C GLY A 115 -11.26 36.39 -4.74
N SER A 116 -12.58 36.39 -4.57
CA SER A 116 -13.40 37.60 -4.73
C SER A 116 -13.07 38.67 -3.68
N ARG A 117 -12.83 38.28 -2.43
CA ARG A 117 -12.42 39.19 -1.34
C ARG A 117 -11.02 39.75 -1.59
N LEU A 118 -10.08 38.90 -2.04
CA LEU A 118 -8.73 39.32 -2.40
C LEU A 118 -8.77 40.33 -3.55
N LYS A 119 -9.53 40.07 -4.62
CA LYS A 119 -9.69 41.00 -5.75
C LYS A 119 -10.29 42.34 -5.33
N LYS A 120 -11.22 42.36 -4.38
CA LYS A 120 -11.81 43.61 -3.85
C LYS A 120 -10.80 44.40 -3.00
N THR A 121 -10.06 43.73 -2.13
CA THR A 121 -9.06 44.35 -1.25
C THR A 121 -7.84 44.86 -2.01
N THR A 122 -7.38 44.16 -3.04
CA THR A 122 -6.30 44.64 -3.93
C THR A 122 -6.75 45.84 -4.74
N LYS A 123 -7.96 45.84 -5.31
CA LYS A 123 -8.51 47.02 -6.00
C LYS A 123 -8.60 48.24 -5.08
N SER A 124 -9.11 48.07 -3.85
CA SER A 124 -9.27 49.19 -2.91
C SER A 124 -7.94 49.69 -2.34
N SER A 125 -6.94 48.83 -2.15
CA SER A 125 -5.59 49.24 -1.74
C SER A 125 -4.84 49.96 -2.87
N VAL A 126 -4.88 49.44 -4.11
CA VAL A 126 -4.30 50.12 -5.28
C VAL A 126 -4.97 51.48 -5.49
N GLN A 127 -6.30 51.55 -5.39
CA GLN A 127 -7.00 52.82 -5.56
C GLN A 127 -6.70 53.82 -4.42
N ARG A 128 -6.48 53.35 -3.19
CA ARG A 128 -5.97 54.19 -2.08
C ARG A 128 -4.55 54.69 -2.35
N GLY A 129 -3.65 53.82 -2.82
CA GLY A 129 -2.28 54.20 -3.19
C GLY A 129 -2.25 55.23 -4.32
N ILE A 130 -3.07 55.05 -5.36
CA ILE A 130 -3.21 56.02 -6.46
C ILE A 130 -3.78 57.35 -5.96
N LYS A 131 -4.80 57.33 -5.08
CA LYS A 131 -5.36 58.55 -4.50
C LYS A 131 -4.34 59.29 -3.63
N ALA A 132 -3.58 58.57 -2.79
CA ALA A 132 -2.52 59.14 -1.99
C ALA A 132 -1.41 59.76 -2.86
N SER A 133 -1.01 59.10 -3.95
CA SER A 133 -0.05 59.62 -4.92
C SER A 133 -0.57 60.84 -5.69
N LYS A 134 -1.86 60.89 -6.06
CA LYS A 134 -2.46 62.07 -6.70
C LYS A 134 -2.55 63.28 -5.77
N ASN A 135 -2.71 63.04 -4.46
CA ASN A 135 -2.73 64.10 -3.44
C ASN A 135 -1.31 64.54 -3.05
N LEU A 136 -0.27 63.80 -3.45
CA LEU A 136 1.11 64.24 -3.40
C LEU A 136 1.32 65.21 -4.57
N THR A 137 0.90 66.47 -4.39
CA THR A 137 1.26 67.54 -5.31
C THR A 137 2.77 67.70 -5.25
N THR A 138 3.46 67.34 -6.34
CA THR A 138 4.90 67.56 -6.50
C THR A 138 5.22 69.01 -6.17
N SER A 139 6.10 69.23 -5.20
CA SER A 139 6.50 70.59 -4.83
C SER A 139 7.14 71.27 -6.06
N PRO A 140 7.05 72.61 -6.21
CA PRO A 140 7.68 73.31 -7.32
C PRO A 140 9.17 72.98 -7.48
N PHE A 141 9.85 72.67 -6.36
CA PHE A 141 11.25 72.26 -6.32
C PHE A 141 11.51 70.92 -7.04
N GLU A 142 10.65 69.92 -6.84
CA GLU A 142 10.77 68.60 -7.49
C GLU A 142 10.55 68.69 -9.01
N ASN A 143 9.67 69.58 -9.46
CA ASN A 143 9.46 69.82 -10.90
C ASN A 143 10.70 70.44 -11.55
N VAL A 144 11.41 71.33 -10.84
CA VAL A 144 12.68 71.90 -11.30
C VAL A 144 13.78 70.83 -11.35
N GLU A 145 13.84 69.95 -10.35
CA GLU A 145 14.82 68.84 -10.33
C GLU A 145 14.55 67.81 -11.45
N LEU A 146 13.28 67.53 -11.75
CA LEU A 146 12.87 66.69 -12.88
C LEU A 146 13.29 67.28 -14.23
N LEU A 147 13.16 68.60 -14.42
CA LEU A 147 13.64 69.28 -15.62
C LEU A 147 15.15 69.18 -15.78
N LYS A 148 15.90 69.24 -14.68
CA LYS A 148 17.37 69.08 -14.68
C LYS A 148 17.76 67.66 -15.11
N LYS A 149 17.14 66.63 -14.52
CA LYS A 149 17.37 65.22 -14.89
C LYS A 149 16.97 64.93 -16.35
N LEU A 150 15.87 65.52 -16.84
CA LEU A 150 15.46 65.40 -18.24
C LEU A 150 16.53 65.97 -19.20
N ALA A 151 17.17 67.08 -18.85
CA ALA A 151 18.24 67.69 -19.63
C ALA A 151 19.53 66.84 -19.62
N GLU A 152 19.85 66.21 -18.49
CA GLU A 152 20.96 65.26 -18.38
C GLU A 152 20.76 64.02 -19.28
N LEU A 153 19.54 63.49 -19.34
CA LEU A 153 19.19 62.36 -20.22
C LEU A 153 19.31 62.70 -21.72
N LYS A 154 18.92 63.92 -22.10
CA LYS A 154 19.14 64.43 -23.46
C LYS A 154 20.64 64.54 -23.76
N LYS A 155 21.43 65.10 -22.84
CA LYS A 155 22.89 65.22 -22.99
C LYS A 155 23.58 63.86 -23.09
N ALA A 156 23.06 62.85 -22.40
CA ALA A 156 23.53 61.47 -22.47
C ALA A 156 23.08 60.72 -23.75
N GLY A 157 22.28 61.35 -24.63
CA GLY A 157 21.81 60.76 -25.89
C GLY A 157 20.76 59.65 -25.72
N ILE A 158 20.18 59.51 -24.52
CA ILE A 158 19.22 58.43 -24.18
C ILE A 158 17.82 58.73 -24.74
N ILE A 159 17.51 60.02 -24.94
CA ILE A 159 16.23 60.49 -25.49
C ILE A 159 16.45 61.40 -26.70
N THR A 160 15.52 61.38 -27.65
CA THR A 160 15.57 62.23 -28.83
C THR A 160 15.11 63.66 -28.52
N GLU A 161 15.48 64.64 -29.36
CA GLU A 161 15.09 66.05 -29.15
C GLU A 161 13.57 66.23 -29.10
N ASN A 162 12.85 65.53 -29.96
CA ASN A 162 11.40 65.61 -30.05
C ASN A 162 10.76 65.11 -28.75
N GLU A 163 11.25 63.98 -28.23
CA GLU A 163 10.79 63.43 -26.94
C GLU A 163 11.14 64.35 -25.77
N PHE A 164 12.31 64.98 -25.78
CA PHE A 164 12.69 65.96 -24.76
C PHE A 164 11.75 67.16 -24.75
N GLN A 165 11.45 67.75 -25.90
CA GLN A 165 10.58 68.93 -25.98
C GLN A 165 9.14 68.64 -25.55
N GLU A 166 8.58 67.50 -25.96
CA GLU A 166 7.24 67.08 -25.54
C GLU A 166 7.15 66.88 -24.03
N LYS A 167 8.13 66.18 -23.43
CA LYS A 167 8.16 65.93 -21.98
C LYS A 167 8.41 67.21 -21.19
N LYS A 168 9.30 68.09 -21.67
CA LYS A 168 9.57 69.40 -21.07
C LYS A 168 8.31 70.28 -21.05
N LYS A 169 7.60 70.38 -22.17
CA LYS A 169 6.34 71.14 -22.27
C LYS A 169 5.28 70.63 -21.29
N LYS A 170 5.20 69.30 -21.13
CA LYS A 170 4.26 68.63 -20.21
C LYS A 170 4.60 68.82 -18.72
N ILE A 171 5.87 69.06 -18.38
CA ILE A 171 6.29 69.40 -17.01
C ILE A 171 6.04 70.88 -16.74
N LEU A 172 6.41 71.76 -17.68
CA LEU A 172 6.17 73.20 -17.57
C LEU A 172 4.67 73.55 -17.50
N SER A 173 3.79 72.77 -18.13
CA SER A 173 2.34 72.98 -18.03
C SER A 173 1.74 72.57 -16.67
N LYS A 174 2.53 71.98 -15.77
CA LYS A 174 2.12 71.52 -14.43
C LYS A 174 2.70 72.35 -13.28
N ILE A 175 3.62 73.26 -13.61
CA ILE A 175 4.18 74.28 -12.70
C ILE A 175 3.26 75.49 -12.75
#